data_AF-A0A1X1GDM5-F1
#
_entry.id   AF-A0A1X1GDM5-F1
#
_cell.length_a   1.000
_cell.length_b   1.000
_cell.length_c   1.000
_cell.angle_alpha   90.00
_cell.angle_beta   90.00
_cell.angle_gamma   90.00
#
_symmetry.space_group_name_H-M   'P 1'
#
loop_
_entity.id
_entity.type
_entity.pdbx_description
1 polymer ?
#
loop_
_entity_poly.entity_id
_entity_poly.type
_entity_poly.pdbx_seq_one_letter_code
_entity_poly.pdbx_strand_id
1 'polypeptide(L)' 'MSFFQYLVDKLGVPLIGLFVFSKAIRAWREGKTWGILVSILTGALILWFLLSPEAVLKAPAILFNKFLEVFK' A
#
# COMPACT_ATOMS: atom_id res chain seq x y z
N MET A 1 12.63 -7.40 17.76
CA MET A 1 11.41 -7.26 16.92
C MET A 1 10.19 -7.32 17.82
N SER A 2 9.27 -6.37 17.68
CA SER A 2 7.96 -6.45 18.35
C SER A 2 7.19 -7.67 17.83
N PHE A 3 6.45 -8.38 18.69
CA PHE A 3 5.58 -9.50 18.28
C PHE A 3 4.64 -9.11 17.12
N PHE A 4 4.19 -7.85 17.11
CA PHE A 4 3.40 -7.29 16.01
C PHE A 4 4.18 -7.23 14.68
N GLN A 5 5.43 -6.76 14.70
CA GLN A 5 6.30 -6.74 13.51
C GLN A 5 6.58 -8.16 13.00
N TYR A 6 6.76 -9.12 13.91
CA TYR A 6 6.94 -10.52 13.54
C TYR A 6 5.70 -11.09 12.82
N LEU A 7 4.49 -10.82 13.33
CA LEU A 7 3.24 -11.23 12.68
C LEU A 7 3.03 -10.52 11.32
N VAL A 8 3.37 -9.23 11.23
CA VAL A 8 3.33 -8.48 9.98
C VAL A 8 4.26 -9.10 8.94
N ASP A 9 5.52 -9.37 9.29
CA ASP A 9 6.51 -9.92 8.36
C ASP A 9 6.18 -11.35 7.93
N LYS A 10 5.68 -12.18 8.86
CA LYS A 10 5.43 -13.60 8.58
C LYS A 10 4.06 -13.90 8.00
N LEU A 11 3.04 -13.09 8.30
CA LEU A 11 1.67 -13.33 7.86
C LEU A 11 1.13 -12.18 7.01
N GLY A 12 1.35 -10.93 7.44
CA GLY A 12 0.85 -9.74 6.76
C GLY A 12 1.42 -9.55 5.36
N VAL A 13 2.76 -9.55 5.22
CA VAL A 13 3.44 -9.35 3.93
C VAL A 13 3.06 -10.44 2.91
N PRO A 14 3.08 -11.74 3.25
CA PRO A 14 2.63 -12.79 2.33
C PRO A 14 1.15 -12.67 1.92
N LEU A 15 0.26 -12.36 2.86
CA LEU A 15 -1.17 -12.19 2.58
C LEU A 15 -1.42 -11.01 1.63
N ILE A 16 -0.72 -9.89 1.82
CA ILE A 16 -0.81 -8.74 0.93
C ILE A 16 -0.25 -9.08 -0.45
N GLY A 17 0.87 -9.80 -0.52
CA GLY A 17 1.44 -10.28 -1.77
C GLY A 17 0.43 -11.12 -2.57
N LEU A 18 -0.23 -12.08 -1.92
CA LEU A 18 -1.28 -12.90 -2.51
C LEU A 18 -2.50 -12.07 -2.94
N PHE A 19 -2.92 -11.11 -2.12
CA PHE A 19 -4.03 -10.22 -2.44
C PHE A 19 -3.74 -9.40 -3.70
N VAL A 20 -2.60 -8.73 -3.75
CA VAL A 20 -2.16 -7.92 -4.89
C VAL A 20 -2.03 -8.78 -6.14
N PHE A 21 -1.40 -9.95 -6.02
CA PHE A 21 -1.20 -10.87 -7.13
C PHE A 21 -2.53 -11.38 -7.70
N SER A 22 -3.46 -11.82 -6.84
CA SER A 22 -4.78 -12.30 -7.28
C SER A 22 -5.59 -11.21 -7.99
N LYS A 23 -5.55 -9.97 -7.48
CA LYS A 23 -6.22 -8.81 -8.07
C LYS A 23 -5.57 -8.38 -9.39
N ALA A 24 -4.24 -8.38 -9.47
CA ALA A 24 -3.50 -8.08 -10.68
C ALA A 24 -3.78 -9.11 -11.78
N ILE A 25 -3.79 -10.41 -11.46
CA ILE A 25 -4.17 -11.47 -12.41
C ILE A 25 -5.60 -11.30 -12.91
N ARG A 26 -6.54 -11.01 -12.00
CA ARG A 26 -7.94 -10.79 -12.40
C ARG A 26 -8.07 -9.58 -13.32
N ALA A 27 -7.41 -8.47 -12.98
CA ALA A 27 -7.42 -7.26 -13.80
C ALA A 27 -6.75 -7.47 -15.17
N TRP A 28 -5.67 -8.27 -15.23
CA TRP A 28 -5.05 -8.70 -16.48
C TRP A 28 -6.02 -9.51 -17.33
N ARG A 29 -6.71 -10.49 -16.74
CA ARG A 29 -7.69 -11.33 -17.43
C ARG A 29 -8.87 -10.53 -17.97
N GLU A 30 -9.27 -9.47 -17.28
CA GLU A 30 -10.34 -8.56 -17.70
C GLU A 30 -9.89 -7.48 -18.71
N GLY A 31 -8.61 -7.44 -19.09
CA GLY A 31 -8.05 -6.41 -19.96
C GLY A 31 -8.02 -5.01 -19.32
N LYS A 32 -8.19 -4.92 -18.01
CA LYS A 32 -8.21 -3.66 -17.25
C LYS A 32 -6.81 -3.37 -16.71
N THR A 33 -5.93 -2.88 -17.57
CA THR A 33 -4.54 -2.52 -17.23
C THR A 33 -4.49 -1.54 -16.05
N TRP A 34 -5.47 -0.62 -15.94
CA TRP A 34 -5.59 0.27 -14.79
C TRP A 34 -5.83 -0.45 -13.46
N GLY A 35 -6.56 -1.57 -13.48
CA GLY A 35 -6.82 -2.37 -12.28
C GLY A 35 -5.56 -2.99 -11.70
N ILE A 36 -4.55 -3.27 -12.54
CA ILE A 36 -3.24 -3.78 -12.09
C ILE A 36 -2.50 -2.70 -11.33
N LEU A 37 -2.46 -1.49 -11.89
CA LEU A 37 -1.76 -0.35 -11.29
C LEU A 37 -2.40 0.02 -9.95
N VAL A 38 -3.73 0.06 -9.87
CA VAL A 38 -4.46 0.28 -8.61
C VAL A 38 -4.19 -0.83 -7.60
N SER A 39 -4.11 -2.08 -8.03
CA SER A 39 -3.82 -3.21 -7.13
C SER A 39 -2.42 -3.12 -6.53
N ILE A 40 -1.42 -2.75 -7.33
CA ILE A 40 -0.04 -2.56 -6.88
C ILE A 40 0.05 -1.37 -5.91
N LEU A 41 -0.58 -0.23 -6.24
CA LEU A 41 -0.60 0.95 -5.37
C LEU A 41 -1.27 0.65 -4.02
N THR A 42 -2.38 -0.07 -4.05
CA THR A 42 -3.10 -0.47 -2.83
C THR A 42 -2.22 -1.38 -1.96
N GLY A 43 -1.56 -2.37 -2.57
CA GLY A 43 -0.63 -3.25 -1.87
C GLY A 43 0.54 -2.52 -1.24
N ALA A 44 1.16 -1.61 -1.99
CA ALA A 44 2.26 -0.78 -1.50
C ALA A 44 1.82 0.12 -0.34
N LEU A 45 0.61 0.69 -0.39
CA LEU A 45 0.05 1.52 0.68
C LEU A 45 -0.17 0.71 1.97
N ILE A 46 -0.75 -0.49 1.85
CA ILE A 46 -0.99 -1.37 3.01
C ILE A 46 0.35 -1.83 3.61
N LEU A 47 1.34 -2.18 2.77
CA LEU A 47 2.68 -2.51 3.24
C LEU A 47 3.34 -1.34 3.98
N TRP A 48 3.25 -0.13 3.43
CA TRP A 48 3.78 1.06 4.07
C TRP A 48 3.12 1.32 5.42
N PHE A 49 1.81 1.12 5.52
CA PHE A 49 1.06 1.24 6.78
C PHE A 49 1.49 0.19 7.80
N LEU A 50 1.68 -1.06 7.40
CA LEU A 50 2.11 -2.11 8.33
C LEU A 50 3.54 -1.93 8.82
N LEU A 51 4.44 -1.43 7.97
CA LEU A 51 5.84 -1.17 8.31
C LEU A 51 6.02 0.10 9.14
N SER A 52 5.20 1.13 8.92
CA SER A 52 5.34 2.43 9.57
C SER A 52 3.99 3.15 9.68
N PRO A 53 3.11 2.68 10.59
CA PRO A 53 1.75 3.21 10.71
C PRO A 53 1.75 4.69 11.09
N GLU A 54 2.69 5.13 11.95
CA GLU A 54 2.82 6.55 12.31
C GLU A 54 3.14 7.44 11.12
N ALA A 55 3.99 6.97 10.19
CA ALA A 55 4.36 7.73 9.01
C ALA A 55 3.15 7.90 8.07
N VAL A 56 2.35 6.84 7.90
CA VAL A 56 1.12 6.88 7.09
C VAL A 56 0.05 7.74 7.75
N LEU A 57 -0.11 7.70 9.07
CA LEU A 57 -1.09 8.53 9.78
C LEU A 57 -0.70 10.02 9.77
N LYS A 58 0.60 10.34 9.73
CA LYS A 58 1.11 11.72 9.61
C LYS A 58 1.23 12.18 8.15
N ALA A 59 1.21 11.26 7.19
CA ALA A 59 1.35 11.56 5.75
C ALA A 59 0.29 12.54 5.20
N PRO A 60 -0.99 12.54 5.62
CA PRO A 60 -1.98 13.49 5.09
C PRO A 60 -1.61 14.94 5.35
N ALA A 61 -1.11 15.25 6.56
CA ALA A 61 -0.67 16.60 6.89
C ALA A 61 0.57 17.02 6.08
N ILE A 62 1.52 16.11 5.88
CA ILE A 62 2.74 16.34 5.09
C ILE A 62 2.40 16.53 3.61
N LEU A 63 1.53 15.69 3.06
CA LEU A 63 1.09 15.75 1.67
C LEU A 63 0.26 17.01 1.40
N PHE A 64 -0.60 17.41 2.34
CA PHE A 64 -1.38 18.64 2.22
C PHE A 64 -0.48 19.88 2.27
N ASN A 65 0.52 19.93 3.16
CA ASN A 65 1.48 21.02 3.20
C ASN A 65 2.33 21.09 1.91
N LYS A 66 2.81 19.96 1.41
CA LYS A 66 3.52 19.89 0.11
C LYS A 66 2.62 20.28 -1.07
N PHE A 67 1.35 19.90 -1.04
CA PHE A 67 0.38 20.32 -2.04
C PHE A 67 0.24 21.84 -2.03
N LEU A 68 0.02 22.45 -0.86
CA LEU A 68 -0.06 23.91 -0.72
C LEU A 68 1.23 24.63 -1.17
N GLU A 69 2.41 24.03 -0.98
CA GLU A 69 3.68 24.56 -1.51
C GLU A 69 3.75 24.57 -3.04
N VAL A 70 3.13 23.60 -3.73
CA VAL A 70 3.13 23.54 -5.20
C VAL A 70 2.24 24.62 -5.83
N PHE A 71 1.24 25.12 -5.09
CA PHE A 71 0.36 26.22 -5.53
C PHE A 71 0.83 27.61 -5.08
N LYS A 72 2.01 27.71 -4.47
CA LYS A 72 2.63 28.94 -4.01
C LYS A 72 3.64 29.45 -5.04
#